data_AF-A0A3D4UZI3-F1
#
_entry.id   AF-A0A3D4UZI3-F1
#
_cell.length_a   1.000
_cell.length_b   1.000
_cell.length_c   1.000
_cell.angle_alpha   90.00
_cell.angle_beta   90.00
_cell.angle_gamma   90.00
#
_symmetry.space_group_name_H-M   'P 1'
#
loop_
_entity.id
_entity.type
_entity.pdbx_description
1 polymer ?
#
loop_
_entity_poly.entity_id
_entity_poly.type
_entity_poly.pdbx_seq_one_letter_code
_entity_poly.pdbx_strand_id
1 'polypeptide(L)'
;KADGDQEKMAKNAVMEYQNAFHLLTPKYDGIGVEFLTVSSIKKKRIDEAWEKIQGFISALKEKEIFEAQRKEQELNWFKRLVEDEVLRRLWNSRENKKSVEDLVSRIKSGKITPSKAAMELLSKI
;
A
#
# COMPACT_ATOMS: atom_id res chain seq x y z
N LYS A 1 9.66 19.56 -7.23
CA LYS A 1 8.47 20.42 -7.46
C LYS A 1 8.74 21.22 -8.73
N ALA A 2 7.75 21.52 -9.58
CA ALA A 2 8.03 22.17 -10.88
C ALA A 2 7.88 23.70 -10.81
N ASP A 3 8.60 24.33 -9.89
CA ASP A 3 8.56 25.77 -9.63
C ASP A 3 9.96 26.38 -9.59
N GLY A 4 10.09 27.60 -10.12
CA GLY A 4 11.34 28.35 -10.15
C GLY A 4 12.49 27.54 -10.76
N ASP A 5 13.62 27.52 -10.07
CA ASP A 5 14.84 26.85 -10.52
C ASP A 5 14.69 25.32 -10.64
N GLN A 6 13.67 24.73 -10.00
CA GLN A 6 13.43 23.29 -10.03
C GLN A 6 12.64 22.82 -11.27
N GLU A 7 12.16 23.73 -12.13
CA GLU A 7 11.34 23.33 -13.28
C GLU A 7 12.10 22.40 -14.24
N LYS A 8 13.39 22.69 -14.50
CA LYS A 8 14.22 21.85 -15.38
C LYS A 8 14.45 20.46 -14.76
N MET A 9 14.76 20.40 -13.47
CA MET A 9 14.95 19.13 -12.76
C MET A 9 13.68 18.29 -12.75
N ALA A 10 12.51 18.92 -12.55
CA ALA A 10 11.23 18.23 -12.59
C ALA A 10 10.91 17.64 -13.97
N LYS A 11 11.24 18.36 -15.06
CA LYS A 11 11.07 17.85 -16.43
C LYS A 11 12.00 16.67 -16.72
N ASN A 12 13.25 16.74 -16.28
CA ASN A 12 14.20 15.64 -16.40
C ASN A 12 13.71 14.40 -15.64
N ALA A 13 13.24 14.56 -14.41
CA ALA A 13 12.68 13.47 -13.63
C ALA A 13 11.49 12.80 -14.33
N VAL A 14 10.59 13.57 -14.95
CA VAL A 14 9.49 13.01 -15.75
C VAL A 14 10.00 12.13 -16.89
N MET A 15 11.04 12.57 -17.60
CA MET A 15 11.65 11.79 -18.68
C MET A 15 12.31 10.51 -18.16
N GLU A 16 13.01 10.58 -17.03
CA GLU A 16 13.60 9.41 -16.37
C GLU A 16 12.53 8.40 -15.96
N TYR A 17 11.42 8.85 -15.37
CA TYR A 17 10.29 7.99 -15.03
C TYR A 17 9.64 7.35 -16.27
N GLN A 18 9.43 8.12 -17.34
CA GLN A 18 8.89 7.60 -18.59
C GLN A 18 9.76 6.48 -19.16
N ASN A 19 11.09 6.70 -19.19
CA ASN A 19 12.04 5.71 -19.67
C ASN A 19 12.04 4.45 -18.80
N ALA A 20 12.06 4.61 -17.47
CA ALA A 20 12.03 3.49 -16.55
C ALA A 20 10.74 2.67 -16.65
N PHE A 21 9.59 3.32 -16.76
CA PHE A 21 8.30 2.62 -16.87
C PHE A 21 8.13 1.88 -18.18
N HIS A 22 8.80 2.30 -19.26
CA HIS A 22 8.81 1.55 -20.52
C HIS A 22 9.49 0.17 -20.39
N LEU A 23 10.31 -0.03 -19.36
CA LEU A 23 10.97 -1.31 -19.07
C LEU A 23 10.12 -2.25 -18.21
N LEU A 24 9.02 -1.76 -17.62
CA LEU A 24 8.16 -2.53 -16.73
C LEU A 24 7.00 -3.16 -17.50
N THR A 25 6.56 -4.32 -17.04
CA THR A 25 5.29 -4.90 -17.51
C THR A 25 4.13 -3.96 -17.13
N PRO A 26 3.27 -3.56 -18.07
CA PRO A 26 2.10 -2.76 -17.77
C PRO A 26 1.22 -3.43 -16.73
N LYS A 27 0.77 -2.67 -15.72
CA LYS A 27 -0.17 -3.18 -14.72
C LYS A 27 -1.53 -3.52 -15.33
N TYR A 28 -1.95 -2.75 -16.31
CA TYR A 28 -3.24 -2.88 -16.99
C TYR A 28 -2.99 -2.90 -18.49
N ASP A 29 -3.42 -3.97 -19.15
CA ASP A 29 -3.22 -4.12 -20.60
C ASP A 29 -3.87 -2.96 -21.35
N GLY A 30 -3.08 -2.33 -22.22
CA GLY A 30 -3.53 -1.20 -23.04
C GLY A 30 -3.97 0.04 -22.24
N ILE A 31 -3.52 0.22 -20.99
CA ILE A 31 -3.66 1.48 -20.24
C ILE A 31 -2.26 1.90 -19.78
N GLY A 32 -1.73 2.94 -20.42
CA GLY A 32 -0.40 3.49 -20.11
C GLY A 32 -0.38 4.34 -18.85
N VAL A 33 0.82 4.55 -18.31
CA VAL A 33 1.07 5.49 -17.22
C VAL A 33 1.60 6.80 -17.81
N GLU A 34 0.97 7.91 -17.45
CA GLU A 34 1.41 9.25 -17.85
C GLU A 34 2.14 9.95 -16.69
N PHE A 35 3.18 10.72 -17.03
CA PHE A 35 3.98 11.47 -16.07
C PHE A 35 3.85 12.96 -16.34
N LEU A 36 3.50 13.72 -15.29
CA LEU A 36 3.18 15.13 -15.37
C LEU A 36 3.99 15.93 -14.34
N THR A 37 4.55 17.05 -14.77
CA THR A 37 5.09 18.04 -13.83
C THR A 37 3.96 18.94 -13.33
N VAL A 38 3.88 19.17 -12.02
CA VAL A 38 2.92 20.13 -11.44
C VAL A 38 3.62 21.10 -10.50
N SER A 39 3.05 22.30 -10.36
CA SER A 39 3.42 23.23 -9.28
C SER A 39 2.17 23.75 -8.60
N SER A 40 1.99 23.38 -7.33
CA SER A 40 0.89 23.89 -6.52
C SER A 40 1.07 25.38 -6.20
N ILE A 41 2.30 25.84 -5.95
CA ILE A 41 2.61 27.24 -5.66
C ILE A 41 2.25 28.14 -6.84
N LYS A 42 2.61 27.72 -8.06
CA LYS A 42 2.30 28.47 -9.29
C LYS A 42 0.93 28.10 -9.88
N LYS A 43 0.16 27.21 -9.23
CA LYS A 43 -1.10 26.65 -9.73
C LYS A 43 -1.01 26.14 -11.18
N LYS A 44 0.13 25.55 -11.53
CA LYS A 44 0.47 25.12 -12.89
C LYS A 44 0.13 23.64 -13.07
N ARG A 45 -0.67 23.34 -14.11
CA ARG A 45 -1.04 21.99 -14.58
C ARG A 45 -1.82 21.14 -13.55
N ILE A 46 -2.47 21.79 -12.58
CA ILE A 46 -3.33 21.10 -11.60
C ILE A 46 -4.61 20.59 -12.29
N ASP A 47 -5.23 21.42 -13.13
CA ASP A 47 -6.43 21.04 -13.89
C ASP A 47 -6.10 19.93 -14.90
N GLU A 48 -4.97 20.03 -15.60
CA GLU A 48 -4.48 18.98 -16.50
C GLU A 48 -4.25 17.66 -15.74
N ALA A 49 -3.69 17.70 -14.53
CA ALA A 49 -3.54 16.51 -13.70
C ALA A 49 -4.90 15.87 -13.37
N TRP A 50 -5.90 16.69 -13.07
CA TRP A 50 -7.25 16.23 -12.80
C TRP A 50 -7.90 15.58 -14.03
N GLU A 51 -7.79 16.22 -15.20
CA GLU A 51 -8.27 15.66 -16.48
C GLU A 51 -7.64 14.29 -16.78
N LYS A 52 -6.32 14.16 -16.56
CA LYS A 52 -5.62 12.88 -16.73
C LYS A 52 -6.09 11.81 -15.76
N ILE A 53 -6.35 12.16 -14.50
CA ILE A 53 -6.94 11.24 -13.52
C ILE A 53 -8.33 10.78 -13.98
N GLN A 54 -9.17 11.69 -14.46
CA GLN A 54 -10.50 11.34 -14.97
C GLN A 54 -10.41 10.41 -16.19
N GLY A 55 -9.54 10.72 -17.14
CA GLY A 55 -9.30 9.87 -18.31
C GLY A 55 -8.85 8.44 -17.93
N PHE A 56 -7.95 8.33 -16.96
CA PHE A 56 -7.52 7.03 -16.44
C PHE A 56 -8.66 6.23 -15.78
N ILE A 57 -9.50 6.90 -14.97
CA ILE A 57 -10.67 6.26 -14.35
C ILE A 57 -11.64 5.78 -15.42
N SER A 58 -11.92 6.59 -16.44
CA SER A 58 -12.80 6.21 -17.55
C SER A 58 -12.25 4.99 -18.30
N ALA A 59 -10.97 4.97 -18.65
CA ALA A 59 -10.32 3.84 -19.32
C ALA A 59 -10.41 2.54 -18.50
N LEU A 60 -10.26 2.62 -17.17
CA LEU A 60 -10.43 1.45 -16.29
C LEU A 60 -11.88 0.98 -16.22
N LYS A 61 -12.85 1.88 -16.27
CA LYS A 61 -14.28 1.54 -16.26
C LYS A 61 -14.73 0.91 -17.57
N GLU A 62 -14.26 1.43 -18.71
CA GLU A 62 -14.53 0.86 -20.04
C GLU A 62 -14.04 -0.59 -20.16
N LYS A 63 -12.97 -0.96 -19.44
CA LYS A 63 -12.44 -2.32 -19.39
C LYS A 63 -12.99 -3.15 -18.21
N GLU A 64 -13.98 -2.65 -17.47
CA GLU A 64 -14.56 -3.29 -16.28
C GLU A 64 -13.57 -3.57 -15.14
N ILE A 65 -12.34 -3.05 -15.22
CA ILE A 65 -11.27 -3.25 -14.23
C ILE A 65 -11.57 -2.47 -12.95
N PHE A 66 -12.12 -1.26 -13.08
CA PHE A 66 -12.28 -0.34 -11.95
C PHE A 66 -13.14 -0.93 -10.83
N GLU A 67 -14.31 -1.47 -11.15
CA GLU A 67 -15.23 -2.04 -10.16
C GLU A 67 -14.73 -3.38 -9.62
N ALA A 68 -14.10 -4.22 -10.46
CA ALA A 68 -13.48 -5.47 -10.01
C ALA A 68 -12.38 -5.21 -8.96
N GLN A 69 -11.50 -4.25 -9.23
CA GLN A 69 -10.44 -3.85 -8.31
C GLN A 69 -10.99 -3.28 -7.00
N ARG A 70 -12.08 -2.50 -7.04
CA ARG A 70 -12.71 -1.98 -5.82
C ARG A 70 -13.25 -3.09 -4.92
N LYS A 71 -13.94 -4.08 -5.49
CA LYS A 71 -14.43 -5.24 -4.72
C LYS A 71 -13.27 -6.03 -4.10
N GLU A 72 -12.20 -6.22 -4.85
CA GLU A 72 -10.99 -6.88 -4.34
C GLU A 72 -10.35 -6.07 -3.19
N GLN A 73 -10.27 -4.75 -3.33
CA GLN A 73 -9.76 -3.86 -2.29
C GLN A 73 -10.62 -3.90 -1.03
N GLU A 74 -11.95 -3.93 -1.15
CA GLU A 74 -12.87 -4.08 -0.02
C GLU A 74 -12.65 -5.41 0.72
N LEU A 75 -12.51 -6.51 -0.01
CA LEU A 75 -12.21 -7.81 0.58
C LEU A 75 -10.84 -7.83 1.29
N ASN A 76 -9.83 -7.23 0.66
CA ASN A 76 -8.49 -7.13 1.25
C ASN A 76 -8.50 -6.23 2.50
N TRP A 77 -9.29 -5.16 2.48
CA TRP A 77 -9.46 -4.29 3.63
C TRP A 77 -10.15 -5.01 4.79
N PHE A 78 -11.21 -5.77 4.51
CA PHE A 78 -11.86 -6.64 5.50
C PHE A 78 -10.87 -7.61 6.13
N LYS A 79 -10.08 -8.33 5.32
CA LYS A 79 -9.05 -9.26 5.83
C LYS A 79 -8.06 -8.56 6.75
N ARG A 80 -7.54 -7.40 6.33
CA ARG A 80 -6.59 -6.62 7.14
C ARG A 80 -7.19 -6.17 8.47
N LEU A 81 -8.46 -5.73 8.47
CA LEU A 81 -9.15 -5.36 9.70
C LEU A 81 -9.30 -6.54 10.67
N VAL A 82 -9.60 -7.74 10.15
CA VAL A 82 -9.67 -8.96 10.96
C VAL A 82 -8.30 -9.31 11.53
N GLU A 83 -7.25 -9.32 10.70
CA GLU A 83 -5.88 -9.61 11.13
C GLU A 83 -5.40 -8.62 12.20
N ASP A 84 -5.59 -7.31 11.96
CA ASP A 84 -5.22 -6.26 12.90
C ASP A 84 -5.95 -6.41 14.23
N GLU A 85 -7.27 -6.70 14.20
CA GLU A 85 -8.07 -6.89 15.40
C GLU A 85 -7.68 -8.15 16.18
N VAL A 86 -7.41 -9.27 15.49
CA VAL A 86 -6.92 -10.51 16.11
C VAL A 86 -5.56 -10.27 16.78
N LEU A 87 -4.61 -9.66 16.08
CA LEU A 87 -3.31 -9.30 16.64
C LEU A 87 -3.46 -8.37 17.83
N ARG A 88 -4.31 -7.34 17.73
CA ARG A 88 -4.57 -6.41 18.83
C ARG A 88 -5.09 -7.14 20.07
N ARG A 89 -6.02 -8.09 19.92
CA ARG A 89 -6.54 -8.89 21.04
C ARG A 89 -5.50 -9.84 21.63
N LEU A 90 -4.70 -10.47 20.78
CA LEU A 90 -3.61 -11.35 21.22
C LEU A 90 -2.58 -10.62 22.07
N TRP A 91 -2.12 -9.45 21.62
CA TRP A 91 -1.03 -8.72 22.28
C TRP A 91 -1.49 -7.83 23.43
N ASN A 92 -2.68 -7.23 23.34
CA ASN A 92 -3.10 -6.15 24.24
C ASN A 92 -4.27 -6.51 25.17
N SER A 93 -4.79 -7.73 25.17
CA SER A 93 -5.79 -8.13 26.17
C SER A 93 -5.12 -8.30 27.54
N ARG A 94 -5.80 -7.86 28.60
CA ARG A 94 -5.33 -8.04 29.99
C ARG A 94 -5.13 -9.52 30.34
N GLU A 95 -5.89 -10.39 29.69
CA GLU A 95 -5.84 -11.85 29.86
C GLU A 95 -4.59 -12.46 29.22
N ASN A 96 -4.23 -12.04 28.01
CA ASN A 96 -3.10 -12.62 27.27
C ASN A 96 -1.75 -12.03 27.67
N LYS A 97 -1.70 -10.81 28.23
CA LYS A 97 -0.44 -10.12 28.57
C LYS A 97 0.50 -10.97 29.42
N LYS A 98 -0.02 -11.60 30.48
CA LYS A 98 0.77 -12.49 31.36
C LYS A 98 1.28 -13.73 30.62
N SER A 99 0.47 -14.29 29.73
CA SER A 99 0.86 -15.44 28.92
C SER A 99 1.96 -15.09 27.93
N VAL A 100 1.87 -13.91 27.30
CA VAL A 100 2.89 -13.43 26.37
C VAL A 100 4.22 -13.22 27.10
N GLU A 101 4.18 -12.60 28.29
CA GLU A 101 5.39 -12.40 29.13
C GLU A 101 6.06 -13.74 29.52
N ASP A 102 5.28 -14.75 29.92
CA ASP A 102 5.80 -16.10 30.20
C ASP A 102 6.42 -16.77 28.97
N LEU A 103 5.71 -16.74 27.84
CA LEU A 103 6.20 -17.32 26.59
C LEU A 103 7.52 -16.65 26.15
N VAL A 104 7.61 -15.33 26.23
CA VAL A 104 8.84 -14.58 25.93
C VAL A 104 9.99 -15.01 26.84
N SER A 105 9.73 -15.19 28.14
CA SER A 105 10.73 -15.68 29.10
C SER A 105 11.23 -17.08 28.73
N ARG A 106 10.31 -18.00 28.42
CA ARG A 106 10.62 -19.38 28.03
C ARG A 106 11.39 -19.47 26.70
N ILE A 107 11.10 -18.58 25.73
CA ILE A 107 11.88 -18.45 24.50
C ILE A 107 13.30 -17.99 24.81
N LYS A 108 13.44 -16.89 25.59
CA LYS A 108 14.76 -16.33 25.94
C LYS A 108 15.63 -17.31 26.71
N SER A 109 15.04 -18.15 27.55
CA SER A 109 15.76 -19.19 28.28
C SER A 109 15.99 -20.48 27.47
N GLY A 110 15.59 -20.55 26.20
CA GLY A 110 15.73 -21.73 25.35
C GLY A 110 14.83 -22.92 25.72
N LYS A 111 13.81 -22.72 26.57
CA LYS A 111 12.92 -23.81 27.04
C LYS A 111 11.86 -24.19 25.99
N ILE A 112 11.49 -23.27 25.11
CA ILE A 112 10.58 -23.51 23.98
C ILE A 112 11.08 -22.77 22.74
N THR A 113 10.72 -23.28 21.56
CA THR A 113 11.00 -22.60 20.29
C THR A 113 9.96 -21.50 20.01
N PRO A 114 10.31 -20.46 19.23
CA PRO A 114 9.35 -19.42 18.82
C PRO A 114 8.10 -19.98 18.13
N SER A 115 8.25 -21.02 17.30
CA SER A 115 7.14 -21.68 16.61
C SER A 115 6.17 -22.35 17.59
N LYS A 116 6.69 -23.08 18.60
CA LYS A 116 5.85 -23.70 19.63
C LYS A 116 5.14 -22.67 20.50
N ALA A 117 5.83 -21.57 20.84
CA ALA A 117 5.26 -20.46 21.58
C ALA A 117 4.11 -19.77 20.83
N ALA A 118 4.26 -19.58 19.50
CA ALA A 118 3.22 -19.02 18.66
C ALA A 118 1.96 -19.91 18.65
N MET A 119 2.11 -21.22 18.50
CA MET A 119 0.97 -22.15 18.57
C MET A 119 0.29 -22.15 19.95
N GLU A 120 1.06 -22.08 21.03
CA GLU A 120 0.54 -22.00 22.41
C GLU A 120 -0.21 -20.66 22.67
N LEU A 121 0.24 -19.57 22.04
CA LEU A 121 -0.46 -18.28 22.11
C LEU A 121 -1.75 -18.29 21.27
N LEU A 122 -1.70 -18.87 20.07
CA LEU A 122 -2.85 -18.95 19.16
C LEU A 122 -3.96 -19.88 19.68
N SER A 123 -3.63 -20.90 20.48
CA SER A 123 -4.64 -21.77 21.10
C SER A 123 -5.50 -21.08 22.19
N LYS A 124 -5.23 -19.80 22.47
CA LYS A 124 -6.00 -18.97 23.42
C LYS A 124 -6.98 -18.01 22.74
N ILE A 125 -7.06 -18.04 21.41
CA ILE A 125 -8.10 -17.36 20.62
C ILE A 125 -9.31 -18.29 20.51
#